data_AF-X1EVF0-F1
#
_entry.id   AF-X1EVF0-F1
#
_cell.length_a   1.000
_cell.length_b   1.000
_cell.length_c   1.000
_cell.angle_alpha   90.00
_cell.angle_beta   90.00
_cell.angle_gamma   90.00
#
_symmetry.space_group_name_H-M   'P 1'
#
loop_
_entity.id
_entity.type
_entity.pdbx_description
1 polymer ?
#
loop_
_entity_poly.entity_id
_entity_poly.type
_entity_poly.pdbx_seq_one_letter_code
_entity_poly.pdbx_strand_id
1 'polypeptide(L)'
;NNYPDKRSFIRVRSNILDSKGKVVKSKIAYAGNPISDKELLSLSMVEIDNRLMNKFGKDKINTNILPNSSIPFMIIFSDLPEDISEFTVESISSFSAKK
;
A
#
# COMPACT_ATOMS: atom_id res chain seq x y z
N ASN A 1 14.22 -0.57 3.14
CA ASN A 1 14.19 -2.05 3.25
C ASN A 1 15.48 -2.49 3.91
N ASN A 2 15.56 -2.49 5.25
CA ASN A 2 16.85 -2.65 5.95
C ASN A 2 17.11 -4.09 6.39
N TYR A 3 16.41 -5.05 5.75
CA TYR A 3 16.65 -6.48 5.96
C TYR A 3 17.93 -6.92 5.23
N PRO A 4 18.72 -7.85 5.78
CA PRO A 4 19.91 -8.37 5.11
C PRO A 4 19.57 -9.22 3.88
N ASP A 5 18.37 -9.81 3.85
CA ASP A 5 17.88 -10.65 2.76
C ASP A 5 16.88 -9.93 1.86
N LYS A 6 16.74 -10.46 0.63
CA LYS A 6 15.70 -10.00 -0.31
C LYS A 6 14.30 -10.19 0.26
N ARG A 7 13.41 -9.25 -0.04
CA ARG A 7 12.01 -9.27 0.41
C ARG A 7 11.02 -9.37 -0.75
N SER A 8 9.89 -10.02 -0.50
CA SER A 8 8.75 -10.10 -1.42
C SER A 8 7.45 -9.83 -0.67
N PHE A 9 6.40 -9.51 -1.43
CA PHE A 9 5.02 -9.40 -0.96
C PHE A 9 4.88 -8.43 0.23
N ILE A 10 5.53 -7.27 0.12
CA ILE A 10 5.43 -6.21 1.10
C ILE A 10 3.98 -5.73 1.16
N ARG A 11 3.40 -5.77 2.35
CA ARG A 11 2.09 -5.17 2.67
C ARG A 11 2.29 -3.90 3.49
N VAL A 12 1.50 -2.91 3.15
CA VAL A 12 1.41 -1.63 3.86
C VAL A 12 0.01 -1.47 4.42
N ARG A 13 -0.09 -0.91 5.63
CA ARG A 13 -1.35 -0.46 6.21
C ARG A 13 -1.32 1.05 6.33
N SER A 14 -2.46 1.68 6.04
CA SER A 14 -2.69 3.06 6.42
C SER A 14 -3.93 3.19 7.27
N ASN A 15 -3.86 4.05 8.27
CA ASN A 15 -5.00 4.46 9.06
C ASN A 15 -5.24 5.95 8.84
N ILE A 16 -6.50 6.34 8.75
CA ILE A 16 -6.97 7.73 8.80
C ILE A 16 -7.46 7.98 10.22
N LEU A 17 -7.02 9.08 10.82
CA LEU A 17 -7.34 9.48 12.18
C LEU A 17 -8.18 10.76 12.15
N ASP A 18 -9.18 10.83 13.03
CA ASP A 18 -9.93 12.06 13.27
C ASP A 18 -9.15 13.08 14.11
N SER A 19 -9.70 14.27 14.32
CA SER A 19 -9.15 15.31 15.20
C SER A 19 -8.89 14.89 16.65
N LYS A 20 -9.42 13.76 17.09
CA LYS A 20 -9.22 13.20 18.45
C LYS A 20 -8.18 12.09 18.46
N GLY A 21 -7.52 11.81 17.33
CA GLY A 21 -6.55 10.74 17.19
C GLY A 21 -7.17 9.34 17.13
N LYS A 22 -8.48 9.22 16.87
CA LYS A 22 -9.15 7.92 16.72
C LYS A 22 -9.06 7.48 15.27
N VAL A 23 -8.70 6.21 15.05
CA VAL A 23 -8.75 5.59 13.72
C VAL A 23 -10.20 5.52 13.24
N VAL A 24 -10.51 6.24 12.15
CA VAL A 24 -11.84 6.27 11.52
C VAL A 24 -11.91 5.41 10.26
N LYS A 25 -10.78 5.21 9.57
CA LYS A 25 -10.67 4.25 8.45
C LYS A 25 -9.31 3.57 8.46
N SER A 26 -9.26 2.33 7.98
CA SER A 26 -8.01 1.58 7.78
C SER A 26 -8.06 0.83 6.46
N LYS A 27 -6.94 0.79 5.73
CA LYS A 27 -6.77 -0.01 4.52
C LYS A 27 -5.42 -0.70 4.50
N ILE A 28 -5.40 -1.89 3.89
CA ILE A 28 -4.18 -2.65 3.60
C ILE A 28 -4.04 -2.74 2.10
N ALA A 29 -2.82 -2.58 1.59
CA ALA A 29 -2.48 -2.79 0.19
C ALA A 29 -1.14 -3.51 0.07
N TYR A 30 -0.89 -4.10 -1.11
CA TYR A 30 0.45 -4.54 -1.48
C TYR A 30 1.21 -3.41 -2.17
N ALA A 31 2.48 -3.27 -1.82
CA ALA A 31 3.39 -2.38 -2.53
C ALA A 31 3.54 -2.80 -4.00
N GLY A 32 3.97 -1.87 -4.83
CA GLY A 32 4.28 -2.11 -6.24
C GLY A 32 3.09 -2.02 -7.18
N ASN A 33 1.95 -1.47 -6.76
CA ASN A 33 0.75 -1.33 -7.59
C ASN A 33 0.43 0.14 -7.91
N PRO A 34 1.25 0.85 -8.71
CA PRO A 34 0.95 2.21 -9.09
C PRO A 34 -0.29 2.26 -10.01
N ILE A 35 -1.13 3.25 -9.76
CA ILE A 35 -2.31 3.58 -10.55
C ILE A 35 -2.12 5.02 -11.02
N SER A 36 -2.17 5.24 -12.33
CA SER A 36 -2.01 6.57 -12.92
C SER A 36 -3.25 7.43 -12.69
N ASP A 37 -3.10 8.75 -12.73
CA ASP A 37 -4.23 9.69 -12.55
C ASP A 37 -5.37 9.42 -13.54
N LYS A 38 -5.04 9.08 -14.80
CA LYS A 38 -6.04 8.70 -15.80
C LYS A 38 -6.82 7.46 -15.38
N GLU A 39 -6.14 6.46 -14.83
CA GLU A 39 -6.79 5.24 -14.33
C GLU A 39 -7.64 5.54 -13.09
N LEU A 40 -7.17 6.39 -12.18
CA LEU A 40 -7.92 6.80 -10.98
C LEU A 40 -9.25 7.47 -11.34
N LEU A 41 -9.29 8.26 -12.42
CA LEU A 41 -10.50 8.92 -12.89
C LEU A 41 -11.47 7.96 -13.60
N SER A 42 -10.98 6.84 -14.13
CA SER A 42 -11.78 5.90 -14.92
C SER A 42 -12.26 4.67 -14.16
N LEU A 43 -11.49 4.22 -13.16
CA LEU A 43 -11.74 2.98 -12.44
C LEU A 43 -12.71 3.20 -11.29
N SER A 44 -13.57 2.22 -11.05
CA SER A 44 -14.35 2.16 -9.81
C SER A 44 -13.44 1.90 -8.60
N MET A 45 -13.92 2.28 -7.41
CA MET A 45 -13.19 2.02 -6.17
C MET A 45 -12.94 0.52 -5.94
N VAL A 46 -13.86 -0.35 -6.40
CA VAL A 46 -13.70 -1.82 -6.34
C VAL A 46 -12.55 -2.30 -7.23
N GLU A 47 -12.42 -1.78 -8.45
CA GLU A 47 -11.31 -2.12 -9.35
C GLU A 47 -9.97 -1.62 -8.82
N ILE A 48 -9.95 -0.41 -8.25
CA ILE A 48 -8.78 0.15 -7.57
C ILE A 48 -8.36 -0.75 -6.42
N ASP A 49 -9.29 -1.12 -5.52
CA ASP A 49 -8.98 -1.97 -4.37
C ASP A 49 -8.47 -3.35 -4.82
N ASN A 50 -9.09 -3.96 -5.83
CA ASN A 50 -8.63 -5.22 -6.42
C ASN A 50 -7.21 -5.12 -6.99
N ARG A 51 -6.89 -4.01 -7.67
CA ARG A 51 -5.56 -3.77 -8.24
C ARG A 51 -4.50 -3.57 -7.15
N LEU A 52 -4.82 -2.84 -6.09
CA LEU A 52 -3.92 -2.62 -4.95
C LEU A 52 -3.66 -3.92 -4.14
N MET A 53 -4.52 -4.93 -4.30
CA MET A 53 -4.38 -6.23 -3.65
C MET A 53 -3.53 -7.25 -4.44
N ASN A 54 -2.95 -6.87 -5.58
CA ASN A 54 -2.00 -7.72 -6.30
C ASN A 54 -0.69 -7.87 -5.50
N LYS A 55 -0.50 -9.05 -4.89
CA LYS A 55 0.66 -9.36 -4.05
C LYS A 55 2.01 -9.27 -4.77
N PHE A 56 2.04 -9.52 -6.08
CA PHE A 56 3.28 -9.49 -6.85
C PHE A 56 3.66 -8.06 -7.24
N GLY A 57 2.76 -7.09 -7.13
CA GLY A 57 2.93 -5.78 -7.74
C GLY A 57 2.73 -5.84 -9.26
N LYS A 58 2.53 -4.67 -9.86
CA LYS A 58 2.60 -4.48 -11.31
C LYS A 58 3.99 -4.93 -11.78
N ASP A 59 4.05 -5.67 -12.89
CA ASP A 59 5.30 -6.20 -13.45
C ASP A 59 6.16 -7.02 -12.47
N LYS A 60 5.52 -7.59 -11.44
CA LYS A 60 6.15 -8.39 -10.38
C LYS A 60 7.17 -7.61 -9.51
N ILE A 61 7.10 -6.28 -9.47
CA ILE A 61 8.09 -5.47 -8.73
C ILE A 61 8.05 -5.65 -7.21
N ASN A 62 6.98 -6.23 -6.66
CA ASN A 62 6.90 -6.61 -5.24
C ASN A 62 7.47 -8.02 -4.98
N THR A 63 8.52 -8.38 -5.72
CA THR A 63 9.24 -9.65 -5.55
C THR A 63 10.75 -9.42 -5.61
N ASN A 64 11.50 -10.24 -4.87
CA ASN A 64 12.98 -10.26 -4.91
C ASN A 64 13.64 -8.88 -4.71
N ILE A 65 13.02 -8.02 -3.92
CA ILE A 65 13.47 -6.65 -3.66
C ILE A 65 14.78 -6.73 -2.88
N LEU A 66 15.84 -6.13 -3.43
CA LEU A 66 17.16 -6.14 -2.81
C LEU A 66 17.16 -5.41 -1.45
N PRO A 67 18.07 -5.79 -0.54
CA PRO A 67 18.39 -4.97 0.62
C PRO A 67 18.62 -3.51 0.23
N ASN A 68 18.19 -2.59 1.07
CA ASN A 68 18.30 -1.14 0.90
C ASN A 68 17.60 -0.56 -0.34
N SER A 69 16.86 -1.35 -1.12
CA SER A 69 16.02 -0.86 -2.21
C SER A 69 14.62 -0.47 -1.74
N SER A 70 13.92 0.29 -2.58
CA SER A 70 12.55 0.73 -2.36
C SER A 70 11.69 0.47 -3.59
N ILE A 71 10.40 0.23 -3.38
CA ILE A 71 9.38 0.19 -4.43
C ILE A 71 8.22 1.12 -4.03
N PRO A 72 7.49 1.70 -4.99
CA PRO A 72 6.35 2.56 -4.68
C PRO A 72 5.22 1.75 -4.05
N PHE A 73 4.33 2.42 -3.33
CA PHE A 73 3.05 1.86 -2.90
C PHE A 73 1.98 2.94 -3.01
N MET A 74 0.72 2.51 -3.10
CA MET A 74 -0.43 3.40 -3.07
C MET A 74 -1.50 2.79 -2.17
N ILE A 75 -2.19 3.64 -1.41
CA ILE A 75 -3.38 3.30 -0.66
C ILE A 75 -4.38 4.41 -0.95
N ILE A 76 -5.59 4.05 -1.36
CA ILE A 76 -6.60 5.01 -1.81
C ILE A 76 -7.84 4.85 -0.94
N PHE A 77 -8.26 5.94 -0.31
CA PHE A 77 -9.49 6.03 0.45
C PHE A 77 -10.51 6.85 -0.33
N SER A 78 -11.76 6.38 -0.36
CA SER A 78 -12.93 7.16 -0.78
C SER A 78 -13.75 7.55 0.44
N ASP A 79 -14.70 8.49 0.25
CA ASP A 79 -15.76 8.81 1.21
C ASP A 79 -15.23 9.20 2.59
N LEU A 80 -14.17 10.01 2.60
CA LEU A 80 -13.47 10.43 3.80
C LEU A 80 -14.36 11.34 4.68
N PRO A 81 -14.38 11.16 6.01
CA PRO A 81 -15.04 12.09 6.93
C PRO A 81 -14.43 13.51 6.85
N GLU A 82 -15.19 14.53 7.22
CA GLU A 82 -14.70 15.92 7.21
C GLU A 82 -13.71 16.22 8.35
N ASP A 83 -13.77 15.47 9.46
CA ASP A 83 -13.01 15.71 10.69
C ASP A 83 -11.65 15.00 10.75
N ILE A 84 -11.10 14.64 9.58
CA ILE A 84 -9.77 14.03 9.46
C ILE A 84 -8.69 15.02 9.87
N SER A 85 -7.75 14.54 10.66
CA SER A 85 -6.58 15.33 11.08
C SER A 85 -5.26 14.75 10.57
N GLU A 86 -5.14 13.41 10.56
CA GLU A 86 -3.88 12.73 10.31
C GLU A 86 -4.09 11.42 9.57
N PHE A 87 -3.05 10.96 8.88
CA PHE A 87 -2.94 9.59 8.42
C PHE A 87 -1.60 9.00 8.83
N THR A 88 -1.61 7.71 9.12
CA THR A 88 -0.39 6.92 9.37
C THR A 88 -0.20 5.91 8.25
N VAL A 89 1.06 5.55 7.98
CA VAL A 89 1.42 4.48 7.04
C VAL A 89 2.52 3.64 7.66
N GLU A 90 2.33 2.34 7.66
CA GLU A 90 3.30 1.38 8.19
C GLU A 90 3.45 0.16 7.28
N SER A 91 4.66 -0.39 7.20
CA SER A 91 4.88 -1.71 6.61
C SER A 91 4.50 -2.78 7.63
N ILE A 92 3.42 -3.52 7.39
CA ILE A 92 2.90 -4.50 8.36
C ILE A 92 3.46 -5.90 8.16
N SER A 93 3.95 -6.24 6.97
CA SER A 93 4.62 -7.52 6.73
C SER A 93 5.39 -7.54 5.41
N SER A 94 6.33 -8.47 5.33
CA SER A 94 6.96 -8.92 4.09
C SER A 94 7.42 -10.37 4.26
N PHE A 95 7.84 -11.01 3.18
CA PHE A 95 8.38 -12.38 3.20
C PHE A 95 9.83 -12.39 2.75
N SER A 96 10.64 -13.27 3.34
CA SER A 96 11.99 -13.54 2.84
C SER A 96 11.87 -14.21 1.49
N ALA A 97 12.48 -13.63 0.47
CA ALA A 97 12.62 -14.28 -0.82
C ALA A 97 13.81 -15.25 -0.73
N LYS A 98 13.62 -16.38 -0.04
CA LYS A 98 14.62 -17.46 -0.06
C LYS A 98 14.73 -18.00 -1.48
N LYS A 99 15.98 -18.23 -1.91
CA LYS A 99 16.33 -18.78 -3.23
C LYS A 99 15.69 -20.14 -3.46
#